data_AF-A0A5A7N6C2-F1
#
_entry.id   AF-A0A5A7N6C2-F1
#
_cell.length_a   1.000
_cell.length_b   1.000
_cell.length_c   1.000
_cell.angle_alpha   90.00
_cell.angle_beta   90.00
_cell.angle_gamma   90.00
#
_symmetry.space_group_name_H-M   'P 1'
#
loop_
_entity.id
_entity.type
_entity.pdbx_description
1 polymer ?
#
loop_
_entity_poly.entity_id
_entity_poly.type
_entity_poly.pdbx_seq_one_letter_code
_entity_poly.pdbx_strand_id
1 'polypeptide(L)'
;MPAIAALFLSAMAFHLPAMAQSVGPQQTSVHEGQTAPRGWTYEWGKTDFSKASVDFSEIFSGGPPKDGIPSVDRPKFEAINKADWLNDRSPVISLEINGEARAYPLAILTRHEIVNDRIGDVPIAVTFCPLCNAAIVFDRRHEGRELEFGTTGKLRNSDLVMYDRQTESWWQQFTGKAIVGTLLGAELKRLPSRLESFALFRERHPNGRVLERPFSRAGLYGTNPYEAMTACGGPFSMMGPCRKISRR
;
A
#
# COMPACT_ATOMS: atom_id res chain seq x y z
N MET A 1 -77.67 -22.36 -2.95
CA MET A 1 -76.34 -22.90 -3.30
C MET A 1 -75.34 -21.73 -3.37
N PRO A 2 -74.11 -21.90 -2.84
CA PRO A 2 -73.23 -20.85 -2.28
C PRO A 2 -72.30 -20.26 -3.36
N ALA A 3 -71.54 -19.16 -3.16
CA ALA A 3 -70.25 -19.15 -2.46
C ALA A 3 -69.65 -17.72 -2.47
N ILE A 4 -69.32 -17.15 -1.31
CA ILE A 4 -67.98 -16.98 -0.70
C ILE A 4 -67.43 -15.56 -0.88
N ALA A 5 -67.44 -14.83 0.24
CA ALA A 5 -66.74 -13.58 0.47
C ALA A 5 -65.26 -13.84 0.74
N ALA A 6 -64.38 -13.01 0.19
CA ALA A 6 -62.96 -12.96 0.55
C ALA A 6 -62.66 -11.62 1.24
N LEU A 7 -62.37 -11.71 2.54
CA LEU A 7 -61.76 -10.66 3.35
C LEU A 7 -60.32 -10.42 2.86
N PHE A 8 -59.96 -9.16 2.61
CA PHE A 8 -58.57 -8.73 2.60
C PHE A 8 -58.31 -7.82 3.81
N LEU A 9 -57.48 -8.33 4.73
CA LEU A 9 -56.98 -7.63 5.90
C LEU A 9 -56.08 -6.46 5.49
N SER A 10 -56.28 -5.34 6.18
CA SER A 10 -55.41 -4.17 6.24
C SER A 10 -54.04 -4.53 6.82
N ALA A 11 -52.97 -4.09 6.16
CA ALA A 11 -51.63 -4.05 6.73
C ALA A 11 -51.15 -2.59 6.76
N MET A 12 -51.24 -1.95 7.93
CA MET A 12 -50.60 -0.66 8.19
C MET A 12 -49.08 -0.86 8.28
N ALA A 13 -48.34 -0.29 7.34
CA ALA A 13 -46.88 -0.23 7.40
C ALA A 13 -46.45 0.92 8.33
N PHE A 14 -45.96 0.60 9.53
CA PHE A 14 -45.23 1.54 10.37
C PHE A 14 -43.82 1.74 9.79
N HIS A 15 -43.54 2.95 9.29
CA HIS A 15 -42.18 3.39 8.95
C HIS A 15 -41.47 3.88 10.21
N LEU A 16 -40.44 3.15 10.65
CA LEU A 16 -39.46 3.63 11.63
C LEU A 16 -38.34 4.38 10.87
N PRO A 17 -37.97 5.61 11.24
CA PRO A 17 -36.83 6.28 10.63
C PRO A 17 -35.53 5.67 11.17
N ALA A 18 -34.63 5.30 10.27
CA ALA A 18 -33.27 4.89 10.61
C ALA A 18 -32.48 6.10 11.12
N MET A 19 -32.10 6.06 12.40
CA MET A 19 -31.15 7.01 12.99
C MET A 19 -29.76 6.75 12.40
N ALA A 20 -29.33 7.60 11.48
CA ALA A 20 -27.94 7.66 11.04
C ALA A 20 -27.09 8.17 12.21
N GLN A 21 -26.31 7.27 12.81
CA GLN A 21 -25.27 7.67 13.76
C GLN A 21 -24.13 8.30 12.96
N SER A 22 -23.96 9.62 13.09
CA SER A 22 -22.80 10.34 12.58
C SER A 22 -21.56 9.91 13.36
N VAL A 23 -20.65 9.17 12.70
CA VAL A 23 -19.30 8.93 13.23
C VAL A 23 -18.54 10.25 13.14
N GLY A 24 -18.29 10.87 14.30
CA GLY A 24 -17.48 12.08 14.41
C GLY A 24 -16.00 11.83 14.06
N PRO A 25 -15.21 12.87 13.75
CA PRO A 25 -13.80 12.73 13.43
C PRO A 25 -13.03 12.12 14.60
N GLN A 26 -12.29 11.05 14.31
CA GLN A 26 -11.40 10.39 15.26
C GLN A 26 -10.31 11.38 15.69
N GLN A 27 -10.35 11.80 16.95
CA GLN A 27 -9.37 12.71 17.54
C GLN A 27 -7.97 12.09 17.43
N THR A 28 -7.06 12.77 16.73
CA THR A 28 -5.63 12.49 16.77
C THR A 28 -5.11 12.93 18.14
N SER A 29 -5.04 12.02 19.11
CA SER A 29 -4.29 12.27 20.34
C SER A 29 -2.81 12.32 19.99
N VAL A 30 -2.20 13.50 20.12
CA VAL A 30 -0.74 13.63 20.07
C VAL A 30 -0.19 12.97 21.32
N HIS A 31 0.70 12.00 21.16
CA HIS A 31 1.33 11.35 22.31
C HIS A 31 2.52 12.19 22.79
N GLU A 32 2.23 13.23 23.58
CA GLU A 32 3.25 14.10 24.15
C GLU A 32 4.14 13.34 25.16
N GLY A 33 5.45 13.55 25.09
CA GLY A 33 6.41 13.06 26.09
C GLY A 33 7.00 11.65 25.85
N GLN A 34 6.70 10.99 24.72
CA GLN A 34 7.37 9.74 24.36
C GLN A 34 8.82 9.99 23.96
N THR A 35 9.74 9.15 24.44
CA THR A 35 11.14 9.18 24.00
C THR A 35 11.33 8.15 22.89
N ALA A 36 11.75 8.59 21.71
CA ALA A 36 12.07 7.68 20.63
C ALA A 36 13.21 6.72 21.03
N PRO A 37 13.19 5.46 20.57
CA PRO A 37 14.31 4.54 20.75
C PRO A 37 15.63 5.17 20.29
N ARG A 38 16.71 5.06 21.09
CA ARG A 38 18.01 5.69 20.76
C ARG A 38 18.55 5.29 19.39
N GLY A 39 18.28 4.06 18.95
CA GLY A 39 18.66 3.60 17.61
C GLY A 39 17.98 4.41 16.50
N TRP A 40 16.74 4.83 16.69
CA TRP A 40 16.01 5.62 15.71
C TRP A 40 16.57 7.04 15.62
N THR A 41 16.86 7.69 16.74
CA THR A 41 17.45 9.03 16.73
C THR A 41 18.80 9.09 16.01
N TYR A 42 19.53 7.96 15.94
CA TYR A 42 20.76 7.85 15.17
C TYR A 42 20.50 7.54 13.69
N GLU A 43 19.57 6.63 13.38
CA GLU A 43 19.22 6.23 12.00
C GLU A 43 18.46 7.35 11.24
N TRP A 44 17.76 8.22 11.97
CA TRP A 44 16.79 9.21 11.46
C TRP A 44 17.10 10.62 11.95
N GLY A 45 18.27 11.13 11.55
CA GLY A 45 18.80 12.41 12.06
C GLY A 45 17.98 13.65 11.72
N LYS A 46 17.03 13.59 10.76
CA LYS A 46 16.14 14.72 10.44
C LYS A 46 14.73 14.56 11.02
N THR A 47 14.35 13.36 11.45
CA THR A 47 13.00 13.11 11.97
C THR A 47 12.78 13.81 13.31
N ASP A 48 11.77 14.69 13.35
CA ASP A 48 11.30 15.31 14.59
C ASP A 48 10.41 14.34 15.38
N PHE A 49 11.01 13.51 16.23
CA PHE A 49 10.28 12.55 17.07
C PHE A 49 9.48 13.20 18.21
N SER A 50 9.55 14.51 18.42
CA SER A 50 8.62 15.19 19.33
C SER A 50 7.20 15.27 18.75
N LYS A 51 7.07 15.07 17.42
CA LYS A 51 5.82 15.07 16.69
C LYS A 51 5.43 13.64 16.31
N ALA A 52 4.48 13.06 17.05
CA ALA A 52 3.92 11.74 16.77
C ALA A 52 2.43 11.67 17.12
N SER A 53 1.63 11.06 16.24
CA SER A 53 0.19 10.79 16.47
C SER A 53 -0.08 9.33 16.81
N VAL A 54 0.98 8.55 17.08
CA VAL A 54 0.91 7.11 17.40
C VAL A 54 1.91 6.84 18.53
N ASP A 55 1.69 5.76 19.27
CA ASP A 55 2.67 5.31 20.25
C ASP A 55 3.85 4.63 19.53
N PHE A 56 5.09 4.95 19.92
CA PHE A 56 6.27 4.35 19.29
C PHE A 56 6.36 2.84 19.51
N SER A 57 5.72 2.30 20.56
CA SER A 57 5.62 0.86 20.79
C SER A 57 4.73 0.14 19.76
N GLU A 58 3.91 0.87 19.00
CA GLU A 58 3.14 0.30 17.88
C GLU A 58 3.96 0.12 16.60
N ILE A 59 5.17 0.69 16.54
CA ILE A 59 6.03 0.64 15.36
C ILE A 59 7.16 -0.37 15.60
N PHE A 60 7.15 -1.44 14.81
CA PHE A 60 8.07 -2.57 14.94
C PHE A 60 9.06 -2.63 13.79
N SER A 61 10.22 -3.25 14.01
CA SER A 61 11.13 -3.58 12.92
C SER A 61 10.58 -4.72 12.08
N GLY A 62 10.51 -4.53 10.76
CA GLY A 62 10.25 -5.59 9.79
C GLY A 62 11.47 -6.45 9.48
N GLY A 63 12.66 -6.09 10.00
CA GLY A 63 13.93 -6.77 9.75
C GLY A 63 14.91 -5.94 8.91
N PRO A 64 14.52 -5.44 7.73
CA PRO A 64 15.36 -4.55 6.93
C PRO A 64 15.68 -3.24 7.66
N PRO A 65 16.88 -2.66 7.46
CA PRO A 65 17.17 -1.28 7.87
C PRO A 65 16.42 -0.28 6.97
N LYS A 66 16.54 1.02 7.27
CA LYS A 66 16.17 2.10 6.33
C LYS A 66 16.74 1.83 4.93
N ASP A 67 15.87 1.92 3.92
CA ASP A 67 16.15 1.59 2.52
C ASP A 67 16.70 0.17 2.27
N GLY A 68 16.58 -0.76 3.24
CA GLY A 68 16.98 -2.15 3.07
C GLY A 68 16.14 -2.90 2.01
N ILE A 69 14.96 -2.36 1.70
CA ILE A 69 14.15 -2.69 0.54
C ILE A 69 14.15 -1.44 -0.36
N PRO A 70 15.07 -1.33 -1.33
CA PRO A 70 15.27 -0.09 -2.05
C PRO A 70 14.08 0.22 -2.97
N SER A 71 13.58 1.46 -2.90
CA SER A 71 12.56 1.97 -3.83
C SER A 71 13.08 2.04 -5.26
N VAL A 72 12.16 2.07 -6.24
CA VAL A 72 12.49 2.35 -7.65
C VAL A 72 12.26 3.84 -7.90
N ASP A 73 13.34 4.63 -7.93
CA ASP A 73 13.23 6.10 -8.02
C ASP A 73 13.40 6.66 -9.45
N ARG A 74 13.87 5.83 -10.38
CA ARG A 74 14.04 6.16 -11.81
C ARG A 74 13.49 5.03 -12.67
N PRO A 75 12.16 4.79 -12.63
CA PRO A 75 11.55 3.69 -13.35
C PRO A 75 11.73 3.85 -14.86
N LYS A 76 11.99 2.73 -15.52
CA LYS A 76 11.98 2.61 -16.99
C LYS A 76 10.80 1.77 -17.41
N PHE A 77 10.32 1.98 -18.62
CA PHE A 77 9.08 1.41 -19.10
C PHE A 77 9.24 0.82 -20.49
N GLU A 78 8.78 -0.42 -20.63
CA GLU A 78 8.75 -1.14 -21.88
C GLU A 78 7.33 -1.21 -22.45
N ALA A 79 7.22 -1.43 -23.75
CA ALA A 79 5.94 -1.69 -24.39
C ALA A 79 5.39 -3.06 -23.92
N ILE A 80 4.07 -3.20 -23.87
CA ILE A 80 3.40 -4.44 -23.44
C ILE A 80 3.91 -5.69 -24.16
N ASN A 81 4.19 -5.60 -25.47
CA ASN A 81 4.68 -6.73 -26.26
C ASN A 81 6.14 -7.11 -25.98
N LYS A 82 6.89 -6.30 -25.24
CA LYS A 82 8.25 -6.59 -24.79
C LYS A 82 8.31 -7.19 -23.38
N ALA A 83 7.23 -7.07 -22.60
CA ALA A 83 7.13 -7.65 -21.26
C ALA A 83 6.83 -9.17 -21.30
N ASP A 84 7.63 -9.93 -22.06
CA ASP A 84 7.50 -11.37 -22.28
C ASP A 84 7.73 -12.23 -21.01
N TRP A 85 8.32 -11.62 -19.98
CA TRP A 85 8.56 -12.21 -18.67
C TRP A 85 7.30 -12.21 -17.78
N LEU A 86 6.23 -11.54 -18.19
CA LEU A 86 4.91 -11.61 -17.56
C LEU A 86 4.02 -12.58 -18.34
N ASN A 87 3.24 -13.37 -17.60
CA ASN A 87 2.17 -14.16 -18.19
C ASN A 87 0.82 -13.45 -18.01
N ASP A 88 -0.21 -13.95 -18.69
CA ASP A 88 -1.55 -13.36 -18.69
C ASP A 88 -2.18 -13.20 -17.29
N ARG A 89 -1.79 -14.04 -16.33
CA ARG A 89 -2.27 -14.01 -14.94
C ARG A 89 -1.38 -13.20 -14.01
N SER A 90 -0.23 -12.71 -14.48
CA SER A 90 0.67 -11.90 -13.66
C SER A 90 -0.07 -10.68 -13.10
N PRO A 91 -0.12 -10.49 -11.78
CA PRO A 91 -0.83 -9.36 -11.20
C PRO A 91 -0.01 -8.06 -11.37
N VAL A 92 -0.71 -7.00 -11.77
CA VAL A 92 -0.15 -5.66 -11.96
C VAL A 92 -1.02 -4.64 -11.21
N ILE A 93 -0.37 -3.64 -10.62
CA ILE A 93 -1.04 -2.40 -10.26
C ILE A 93 -1.09 -1.56 -11.53
N SER A 94 -2.26 -1.11 -11.97
CA SER A 94 -2.40 -0.25 -13.14
C SER A 94 -3.11 1.06 -12.81
N LEU A 95 -2.75 2.10 -13.54
CA LEU A 95 -3.47 3.37 -13.55
C LEU A 95 -3.28 4.07 -14.89
N GLU A 96 -4.16 5.02 -15.17
CA GLU A 96 -4.11 5.90 -16.33
C GLU A 96 -4.26 7.34 -15.86
N ILE A 97 -3.37 8.21 -16.34
CA ILE A 97 -3.44 9.65 -16.11
C ILE A 97 -3.29 10.34 -17.46
N ASN A 98 -4.29 11.17 -17.82
CA ASN A 98 -4.29 11.94 -19.07
C ASN A 98 -4.04 11.09 -20.33
N GLY A 99 -4.63 9.90 -20.42
CA GLY A 99 -4.46 8.99 -21.56
C GLY A 99 -3.20 8.13 -21.53
N GLU A 100 -2.31 8.34 -20.55
CA GLU A 100 -1.09 7.56 -20.40
C GLU A 100 -1.28 6.46 -19.34
N ALA A 101 -1.43 5.22 -19.80
CA ALA A 101 -1.62 4.05 -18.95
C ALA A 101 -0.30 3.34 -18.63
N ARG A 102 -0.09 3.01 -17.35
CA ARG A 102 1.08 2.27 -16.86
C ARG A 102 0.67 1.09 -15.99
N ALA A 103 1.43 0.00 -16.09
CA ALA A 103 1.34 -1.17 -15.25
C ALA A 103 2.65 -1.38 -14.46
N TYR A 104 2.50 -1.68 -13.17
CA TYR A 104 3.57 -1.92 -12.21
C TYR A 104 3.40 -3.36 -11.69
N PRO A 105 4.18 -4.32 -12.21
CA PRO A 105 4.04 -5.71 -11.83
C PRO A 105 4.32 -5.93 -10.34
N LEU A 106 3.46 -6.72 -9.68
CA LEU A 106 3.66 -7.08 -8.27
C LEU A 106 4.95 -7.85 -8.08
N ALA A 107 5.41 -8.59 -9.09
CA ALA A 107 6.72 -9.25 -9.07
C ALA A 107 7.87 -8.29 -8.72
N ILE A 108 7.79 -7.03 -9.18
CA ILE A 108 8.75 -5.97 -8.86
C ILE A 108 8.40 -5.35 -7.50
N LEU A 109 7.15 -4.94 -7.31
CA LEU A 109 6.75 -4.24 -6.09
C LEU A 109 6.85 -5.07 -4.81
N THR A 110 6.74 -6.39 -4.87
CA THR A 110 7.02 -7.28 -3.74
C THR A 110 8.48 -7.21 -3.26
N ARG A 111 9.40 -6.66 -4.06
CA ARG A 111 10.84 -6.55 -3.73
C ARG A 111 11.34 -5.13 -3.54
N HIS A 112 10.52 -4.16 -3.89
CA HIS A 112 10.87 -2.75 -3.87
C HIS A 112 9.91 -1.91 -3.05
N GLU A 113 8.69 -2.42 -2.82
CA GLU A 113 7.55 -1.84 -2.08
C GLU A 113 7.05 -0.48 -2.57
N ILE A 114 7.91 0.35 -3.15
CA ILE A 114 7.65 1.71 -3.59
C ILE A 114 8.32 1.95 -4.95
N VAL A 115 7.56 2.52 -5.89
CA VAL A 115 8.09 3.12 -7.12
C VAL A 115 7.73 4.61 -7.10
N ASN A 116 8.75 5.47 -7.08
CA ASN A 116 8.58 6.91 -7.28
C ASN A 116 8.62 7.20 -8.77
N ASP A 117 7.48 7.61 -9.33
CA ASP A 117 7.31 7.78 -10.76
C ASP A 117 6.71 9.16 -11.10
N ARG A 118 6.61 9.44 -12.40
CA ARG A 118 5.90 10.57 -12.97
C ARG A 118 5.19 10.17 -14.26
N ILE A 119 3.89 10.43 -14.33
CA ILE A 119 3.06 10.29 -15.54
C ILE A 119 2.66 11.69 -16.01
N GLY A 120 3.13 12.11 -17.19
CA GLY A 120 3.05 13.52 -17.61
C GLY A 120 3.67 14.44 -16.55
N ASP A 121 2.88 15.39 -16.03
CA ASP A 121 3.29 16.29 -14.95
C ASP A 121 2.90 15.82 -13.54
N VAL A 122 2.29 14.64 -13.41
CA VAL A 122 1.80 14.14 -12.13
C VAL A 122 2.84 13.22 -11.49
N PRO A 123 3.53 13.67 -10.43
CA PRO A 123 4.44 12.82 -9.68
C PRO A 123 3.61 11.86 -8.82
N ILE A 124 3.93 10.56 -8.88
CA ILE A 124 3.19 9.53 -8.16
C ILE A 124 4.12 8.64 -7.33
N ALA A 125 3.59 8.08 -6.25
CA ALA A 125 4.20 6.98 -5.51
C ALA A 125 3.29 5.75 -5.63
N VAL A 126 3.75 4.72 -6.34
CA VAL A 126 3.07 3.43 -6.42
C VAL A 126 3.60 2.55 -5.30
N THR A 127 2.72 2.08 -4.42
CA THR A 127 3.12 1.40 -3.20
C THR A 127 2.42 0.05 -3.07
N PHE A 128 3.13 -0.93 -2.54
CA PHE A 128 2.59 -2.26 -2.25
C PHE A 128 3.17 -2.79 -0.94
N CYS A 129 2.29 -3.08 0.03
CA CYS A 129 2.66 -3.80 1.22
C CYS A 129 2.39 -5.31 1.02
N PRO A 130 3.43 -6.17 0.93
CA PRO A 130 3.25 -7.60 0.69
C PRO A 130 2.60 -8.33 1.87
N LEU A 131 2.70 -7.78 3.09
CA LEU A 131 2.11 -8.38 4.29
C LEU A 131 0.60 -8.11 4.41
N CYS A 132 0.15 -6.95 3.94
CA CYS A 132 -1.26 -6.56 3.96
C CYS A 132 -1.98 -6.79 2.62
N ASN A 133 -1.24 -7.18 1.57
CA ASN A 133 -1.73 -7.26 0.20
C ASN A 133 -2.43 -5.96 -0.27
N ALA A 134 -1.88 -4.81 0.15
CA ALA A 134 -2.46 -3.50 -0.10
C ALA A 134 -1.68 -2.77 -1.20
N ALA A 135 -2.36 -2.50 -2.33
CA ALA A 135 -1.84 -1.77 -3.48
C ALA A 135 -2.46 -0.36 -3.51
N ILE A 136 -1.65 0.68 -3.31
CA ILE A 136 -2.14 2.06 -3.25
C ILE A 136 -1.21 2.98 -4.04
N VAL A 137 -1.81 3.89 -4.82
CA VAL A 137 -1.07 4.92 -5.54
C VAL A 137 -1.41 6.29 -4.97
N PHE A 138 -0.39 7.10 -4.74
CA PHE A 138 -0.53 8.46 -4.22
C PHE A 138 -0.01 9.48 -5.22
N ASP A 139 -0.63 10.65 -5.26
CA ASP A 139 0.01 11.88 -5.74
C ASP A 139 1.04 12.30 -4.68
N ARG A 140 2.32 12.35 -5.04
CA ARG A 140 3.40 12.65 -4.08
C ARG A 140 3.65 14.15 -3.91
N ARG A 141 2.68 15.01 -4.28
CA ARG A 141 2.71 16.44 -3.97
C ARG A 141 2.06 16.72 -2.62
N HIS A 142 2.75 17.52 -1.82
CA HIS A 142 2.23 18.08 -0.58
C HIS A 142 2.69 19.53 -0.44
N GLU A 143 1.74 20.46 -0.27
CA GLU A 143 2.00 21.89 -0.09
C GLU A 143 2.99 22.49 -1.11
N GLY A 144 2.78 22.19 -2.40
CA GLY A 144 3.62 22.71 -3.49
C GLY A 144 4.99 22.05 -3.62
N ARG A 145 5.29 21.03 -2.81
CA ARG A 145 6.53 20.25 -2.87
C ARG A 145 6.27 18.86 -3.40
N GLU A 146 7.19 18.33 -4.19
CA GLU A 146 7.20 16.91 -4.53
C GLU A 146 8.03 16.15 -3.50
N LEU A 147 7.42 15.14 -2.89
CA LEU A 147 8.05 14.22 -1.97
C LEU A 147 8.62 13.02 -2.72
N GLU A 148 9.69 12.43 -2.21
CA GLU A 148 10.27 11.18 -2.71
C GLU A 148 10.27 10.19 -1.56
N PHE A 149 9.67 9.03 -1.77
CA PHE A 149 9.42 8.07 -0.69
C PHE A 149 10.43 6.93 -0.68
N GLY A 150 10.92 6.58 0.51
CA GLY A 150 11.71 5.39 0.77
C GLY A 150 11.03 4.46 1.77
N THR A 151 11.65 3.30 2.02
CA THR A 151 11.17 2.32 2.99
C THR A 151 11.89 2.51 4.33
N THR A 152 11.15 2.54 5.43
CA THR A 152 11.77 2.65 6.77
C THR A 152 12.33 1.32 7.28
N GLY A 153 11.89 0.20 6.68
CA GLY A 153 12.05 -1.14 7.24
C GLY A 153 11.20 -1.38 8.49
N LYS A 154 10.27 -0.47 8.83
CA LYS A 154 9.38 -0.56 9.98
C LYS A 154 7.93 -0.83 9.56
N LEU A 155 7.17 -1.40 10.49
CA LEU A 155 5.78 -1.79 10.31
C LEU A 155 4.92 -1.25 11.44
N ARG A 156 3.67 -0.90 11.13
CA ARG A 156 2.63 -0.63 12.12
C ARG A 156 1.32 -1.25 11.64
N ASN A 157 0.64 -2.02 12.49
CA ASN A 157 -0.53 -2.84 12.10
C ASN A 157 -0.24 -3.78 10.91
N SER A 158 0.98 -4.33 10.87
CA SER A 158 1.52 -5.11 9.75
C SER A 158 1.66 -4.36 8.42
N ASP A 159 1.30 -3.07 8.39
CA ASP A 159 1.38 -2.20 7.22
C ASP A 159 2.73 -1.49 7.17
N LEU A 160 3.21 -1.27 5.95
CA LEU A 160 4.47 -0.58 5.66
C LEU A 160 4.44 0.84 6.22
N VAL A 161 5.49 1.21 6.94
CA VAL A 161 5.78 2.61 7.25
C VAL A 161 6.78 3.14 6.22
N MET A 162 6.33 4.08 5.39
CA MET A 162 7.16 4.79 4.42
C MET A 162 7.81 6.01 5.08
N TYR A 163 8.77 6.64 4.41
CA TYR A 163 9.23 7.97 4.79
C TYR A 163 9.49 8.84 3.58
N ASP A 164 9.37 10.16 3.73
CA ASP A 164 9.82 11.10 2.69
C ASP A 164 11.28 11.51 2.90
N ARG A 165 12.09 11.51 1.83
CA ARG A 165 13.53 11.82 1.91
C ARG A 165 13.81 13.29 2.25
N GLN A 166 12.84 14.18 2.02
CA GLN A 166 13.00 15.61 2.19
C GLN A 166 13.00 16.03 3.66
N THR A 167 12.12 15.45 4.47
CA THR A 167 11.92 15.79 5.89
C THR A 167 12.16 14.61 6.83
N GLU A 168 12.28 13.40 6.30
CA GLU A 168 12.26 12.16 7.09
C GLU A 168 11.02 12.03 7.98
N SER A 169 9.88 12.57 7.55
CA SER A 169 8.61 12.26 8.20
C SER A 169 8.20 10.84 7.82
N TRP A 170 7.56 10.13 8.74
CA TRP A 170 7.11 8.75 8.53
C TRP A 170 5.64 8.72 8.20
N TRP A 171 5.27 7.88 7.24
CA TRP A 171 3.94 7.82 6.64
C TRP A 171 3.38 6.41 6.69
N GLN A 172 2.15 6.25 7.16
CA GLN A 172 1.44 4.96 7.11
C GLN A 172 0.98 4.71 5.66
N GLN A 173 1.48 3.64 5.02
CA GLN A 173 1.19 3.35 3.62
C GLN A 173 -0.30 3.22 3.34
N PHE A 174 -1.05 2.52 4.19
CA PHE A 174 -2.47 2.24 3.95
C PHE A 174 -3.33 3.51 3.91
N THR A 175 -3.04 4.47 4.78
CA THR A 175 -3.82 5.72 4.89
C THR A 175 -3.23 6.86 4.07
N GLY A 176 -1.93 6.82 3.78
CA GLY A 176 -1.19 7.94 3.20
C GLY A 176 -0.97 9.09 4.17
N LYS A 177 -1.07 8.85 5.49
CA LYS A 177 -0.94 9.88 6.52
C LYS A 177 0.45 9.89 7.17
N ALA A 178 0.99 11.07 7.39
CA ALA A 178 2.20 11.27 8.19
C ALA A 178 1.89 11.07 9.68
N ILE A 179 2.58 10.13 10.31
CA ILE A 179 2.36 9.69 11.69
C ILE A 179 3.48 10.09 12.65
N VAL A 180 4.67 10.41 12.13
CA VAL A 180 5.83 10.90 12.89
C VAL A 180 6.59 11.94 12.06
N GLY A 181 7.17 12.96 12.71
CA GLY A 181 8.07 13.92 12.07
C GLY A 181 7.43 15.26 11.73
N THR A 182 8.15 16.07 10.97
CA THR A 182 7.78 17.47 10.70
C THR A 182 6.44 17.61 9.99
N LEU A 183 6.09 16.67 9.12
CA LEU A 183 4.85 16.67 8.35
C LEU A 183 3.68 15.99 9.07
N LEU A 184 3.76 15.74 10.38
CA LEU A 184 2.72 15.07 11.17
C LEU A 184 1.31 15.56 10.81
N GLY A 185 0.39 14.63 10.53
CA GLY A 185 -1.00 14.91 10.20
C GLY A 185 -1.26 15.23 8.72
N ALA A 186 -0.21 15.44 7.91
CA ALA A 186 -0.34 15.54 6.47
C ALA A 186 -0.93 14.26 5.86
N GLU A 187 -1.71 14.39 4.80
CA GLU A 187 -2.33 13.28 4.07
C GLU A 187 -2.05 13.41 2.57
N LEU A 188 -1.64 12.30 1.95
CA LEU A 188 -1.43 12.20 0.52
C LEU A 188 -2.76 11.94 -0.20
N LYS A 189 -2.93 12.56 -1.37
CA LYS A 189 -4.07 12.28 -2.23
C LYS A 189 -3.90 10.91 -2.88
N ARG A 190 -4.83 9.98 -2.60
CA ARG A 190 -4.92 8.70 -3.32
C ARG A 190 -5.36 8.91 -4.76
N LEU A 191 -4.71 8.21 -5.67
CA LEU A 191 -5.05 8.16 -7.10
C LEU A 191 -5.76 6.83 -7.41
N PRO A 192 -6.84 6.84 -8.22
CA PRO A 192 -7.49 5.62 -8.65
C PRO A 192 -6.51 4.69 -9.37
N SER A 193 -6.42 3.46 -8.89
CA SER A 193 -5.62 2.40 -9.48
C SER A 193 -6.37 1.08 -9.40
N ARG A 194 -5.89 0.07 -10.13
CA ARG A 194 -6.46 -1.28 -10.16
C ARG A 194 -5.38 -2.29 -9.85
N LEU A 195 -5.73 -3.29 -9.05
CA LEU A 195 -4.97 -4.53 -8.99
C LEU A 195 -5.68 -5.53 -9.90
N GLU A 196 -5.05 -5.88 -11.02
CA GLU A 196 -5.66 -6.74 -12.04
C GLU A 196 -4.63 -7.67 -12.68
N SER A 197 -5.08 -8.57 -13.56
CA SER A 197 -4.17 -9.41 -14.35
C SER A 197 -3.56 -8.63 -15.51
N PHE A 198 -2.36 -9.02 -15.92
CA PHE A 198 -1.68 -8.42 -17.06
C PHE A 198 -2.49 -8.53 -18.36
N ALA A 199 -3.24 -9.63 -18.55
CA ALA A 199 -4.13 -9.77 -19.69
C ALA A 199 -5.24 -8.69 -19.73
N LEU A 200 -5.89 -8.42 -18.58
CA LEU A 200 -6.92 -7.38 -18.49
C LEU A 200 -6.34 -5.99 -18.72
N PHE A 201 -5.14 -5.72 -18.19
CA PHE A 201 -4.45 -4.46 -18.48
C PHE A 201 -4.18 -4.30 -19.99
N ARG A 202 -3.64 -5.34 -20.64
CA ARG A 202 -3.33 -5.35 -22.07
C ARG A 202 -4.57 -5.16 -22.95
N GLU A 203 -5.69 -5.77 -22.56
CA GLU A 203 -6.97 -5.62 -23.25
C GLU A 203 -7.49 -4.17 -23.14
N ARG A 204 -7.47 -3.59 -21.94
CA ARG A 204 -7.96 -2.22 -21.70
C ARG A 204 -7.04 -1.14 -22.27
N HIS A 205 -5.73 -1.40 -22.29
CA HIS A 205 -4.71 -0.42 -22.65
C HIS A 205 -3.66 -1.03 -23.60
N PRO A 206 -3.97 -1.29 -24.88
CA PRO A 206 -3.04 -1.95 -25.81
C PRO A 206 -1.75 -1.16 -26.06
N ASN A 207 -1.79 0.16 -25.89
CA ASN A 207 -0.63 1.06 -25.98
C ASN A 207 -0.03 1.41 -24.62
N GLY A 208 -0.48 0.75 -23.54
CA GLY A 208 0.04 0.95 -22.19
C GLY A 208 1.50 0.54 -22.08
N ARG A 209 2.15 0.99 -21.00
CA ARG A 209 3.56 0.67 -20.72
C ARG A 209 3.70 -0.11 -19.43
N VAL A 210 4.69 -0.99 -19.38
CA VAL A 210 4.96 -1.86 -18.24
C VAL A 210 6.28 -1.46 -17.60
N LEU A 211 6.32 -1.38 -16.27
CA LEU A 211 7.56 -1.14 -15.55
C LEU A 211 8.58 -2.24 -15.89
N GLU A 212 9.73 -1.83 -16.42
CA GLU A 212 10.86 -2.71 -16.68
C GLU A 212 11.47 -3.21 -15.37
N ARG A 213 12.04 -4.41 -15.41
CA ARG A 213 12.82 -4.97 -14.29
C ARG A 213 13.98 -4.03 -13.94
N PRO A 214 14.02 -3.42 -12.74
CA PRO A 214 15.07 -2.47 -12.36
C PRO A 214 16.49 -3.07 -12.42
N PHE A 215 16.59 -4.38 -12.15
CA PHE A 215 17.84 -5.14 -12.22
C PHE A 215 17.67 -6.38 -13.11
N SER A 216 18.56 -6.58 -14.06
CA SER A 216 18.53 -7.74 -14.98
C SER A 216 19.13 -9.02 -14.36
N ARG A 217 18.91 -9.28 -13.07
CA ARG A 217 19.37 -10.53 -12.43
C ARG A 217 18.34 -11.63 -12.63
N ALA A 218 18.75 -12.71 -13.32
CA ALA A 218 17.89 -13.87 -13.54
C ALA A 218 17.29 -14.41 -12.23
N GLY A 219 16.00 -14.72 -12.26
CA GLY A 219 15.25 -15.30 -11.12
C GLY A 219 14.74 -14.31 -10.07
N LEU A 220 15.19 -13.04 -10.08
CA LEU A 220 14.76 -12.05 -9.09
C LEU A 220 13.25 -11.81 -9.19
N TYR A 221 12.74 -11.42 -10.35
CA TYR A 221 11.32 -11.07 -10.50
C TYR A 221 10.42 -12.23 -10.97
N GLY A 222 10.88 -13.48 -10.83
CA GLY A 222 10.10 -14.69 -11.15
C GLY A 222 9.68 -15.51 -9.93
N THR A 223 10.05 -15.07 -8.73
CA THR A 223 9.77 -15.76 -7.46
C THR A 223 9.15 -14.80 -6.46
N ASN A 224 8.21 -15.29 -5.65
CA ASN A 224 7.65 -14.52 -4.54
C ASN A 224 8.39 -14.87 -3.24
N PRO A 225 9.16 -13.94 -2.63
CA PRO A 225 9.90 -14.21 -1.39
C PRO A 225 8.99 -14.49 -0.18
N TYR A 226 7.69 -14.19 -0.28
CA TYR A 226 6.70 -14.42 0.77
C TYR A 226 5.90 -15.72 0.60
N GLU A 227 6.16 -16.53 -0.43
CA GLU A 227 5.45 -17.82 -0.66
C GLU A 227 5.52 -18.76 0.54
N ALA A 228 6.65 -18.81 1.23
CA ALA A 228 6.83 -19.64 2.42
C ALA A 228 5.90 -19.25 3.58
N MET A 229 5.46 -17.98 3.63
CA MET A 229 4.52 -17.50 4.63
C MET A 229 3.08 -17.90 4.28
N THR A 230 2.70 -17.83 3.00
CA THR A 230 1.38 -18.28 2.52
C THR A 230 1.16 -19.78 2.75
N ALA A 231 2.23 -20.58 2.71
CA ALA A 231 2.18 -22.02 2.94
C ALA A 231 1.96 -22.42 4.42
N CYS A 232 2.25 -21.55 5.40
CA CYS A 232 2.12 -21.88 6.83
C CYS A 232 0.74 -21.51 7.45
N GLY A 233 -0.25 -21.06 6.66
CA GLY A 233 -1.67 -21.18 7.02
C GLY A 233 -2.15 -20.47 8.30
N GLY A 234 -1.52 -19.39 8.76
CA GLY A 234 -2.03 -18.61 9.89
C GLY A 234 -1.45 -17.19 10.00
N PRO A 235 -2.16 -16.25 10.65
CA PRO A 235 -1.63 -14.94 10.96
C PRO A 235 -0.41 -15.05 11.88
N PHE A 236 0.51 -14.11 11.72
CA PHE A 236 1.80 -14.02 12.40
C PHE A 236 1.72 -14.39 13.89
N SER A 237 2.19 -15.59 14.25
CA SER A 237 2.51 -15.94 15.63
C SER A 237 3.99 -15.70 15.82
N MET A 238 4.32 -14.79 16.74
CA MET A 238 5.67 -14.43 17.21
C MET A 238 6.35 -15.58 17.97
N MET A 239 6.32 -16.81 17.45
CA MET A 239 6.90 -17.98 18.10
C MET A 239 7.43 -18.99 17.06
N GLY A 240 8.67 -18.76 16.64
CA GLY A 240 9.58 -19.79 16.12
C GLY A 240 9.38 -20.25 14.66
N PRO A 241 10.39 -20.88 14.06
CA PRO A 241 10.34 -21.32 12.67
C PRO A 241 9.36 -22.48 12.47
N CYS A 242 8.47 -22.32 11.47
CA CYS A 242 7.59 -23.34 10.91
C CYS A 242 8.45 -24.55 10.46
N ARG A 243 8.47 -25.64 11.23
CA ARG A 243 9.13 -26.89 10.80
C ARG A 243 8.36 -27.44 9.62
N LYS A 244 9.02 -27.53 8.45
CA LYS A 244 8.52 -28.29 7.30
C LYS A 244 8.19 -29.70 7.77
N ILE A 245 6.91 -30.08 7.77
CA ILE A 245 6.52 -31.49 7.82
C ILE A 245 6.93 -32.07 6.47
N SER A 246 8.04 -32.82 6.44
CA SER A 246 8.36 -33.62 5.25
C SER A 246 7.25 -34.66 5.10
N ARG A 247 6.40 -34.52 4.08
CA ARG A 247 5.58 -35.65 3.65
C ARG A 247 6.53 -36.65 2.99
N ARG A 248 6.54 -37.87 3.52
CA ARG A 248 7.22 -39.04 2.95
C ARG A 248 6.68 -39.37 1.58
#